data_AF-A0A970ZB44-F1
#
_entry.id   AF-A0A970ZB44-F1
#
_cell.length_a   1.000
_cell.length_b   1.000
_cell.length_c   1.000
_cell.angle_alpha   90.00
_cell.angle_beta   90.00
_cell.angle_gamma   90.00
#
_symmetry.space_group_name_H-M   'P 1'
#
loop_
_entity.id
_entity.type
_entity.pdbx_description
1 polymer ?
#
loop_
_entity_poly.entity_id
_entity_poly.type
_entity_poly.pdbx_seq_one_letter_code
_entity_poly.pdbx_strand_id
1 'polypeptide(L)'
;MMTNAQLNVLFLRIAEELDIPDHLFEKAERSYQALGEYINNHCDCSVAVYTQGSFRLGTVIRPLSDEDEYDLDLVTEVTGVPLISPKDLKHKIGDILRESKRYSSMLEEKKRCWRIEYADEAQFHMDITPAKPVGETTSISVTNRSVNGDYSFTMVM
;
A
#
# COMPACT_ATOMS: atom_id res chain seq x y z
N MET A 1 34.19 11.59 27.58
CA MET A 1 32.74 11.45 27.37
C MET A 1 32.35 12.34 26.21
N MET A 2 31.41 11.89 25.37
CA MET A 2 30.82 12.78 24.35
C MET A 2 29.96 13.85 25.03
N THR A 3 29.99 15.06 24.49
CA THR A 3 29.11 16.15 24.91
C THR A 3 27.69 15.94 24.36
N ASN A 4 26.70 16.59 24.96
CA ASN A 4 25.32 16.57 24.44
C ASN A 4 25.25 17.08 22.98
N ALA A 5 26.08 18.05 22.60
CA ALA A 5 26.15 18.53 21.22
C ALA A 5 26.65 17.44 20.25
N GLN A 6 27.67 16.68 20.65
CA GLN A 6 28.18 15.56 19.85
C GLN A 6 27.17 14.41 19.76
N LEU A 7 26.42 14.13 20.83
CA LEU A 7 25.35 13.15 20.83
C LEU A 7 24.21 13.56 19.87
N ASN A 8 23.80 14.82 19.89
CA ASN A 8 22.76 15.32 19.00
C ASN A 8 23.17 15.20 17.52
N VAL A 9 24.41 15.55 17.17
CA VAL A 9 24.92 15.39 15.80
C VAL A 9 24.91 13.92 15.38
N LEU A 10 25.30 13.00 16.27
CA LEU A 10 25.27 11.57 16.00
C LEU A 10 23.84 11.07 15.77
N PHE A 11 22.89 11.44 16.64
CA PHE A 11 21.49 11.03 16.49
C PHE A 11 20.84 11.58 15.21
N LEU A 12 21.14 12.82 14.83
CA LEU A 12 20.64 13.39 13.58
C LEU A 12 21.17 12.65 12.35
N ARG A 13 22.45 12.27 12.34
CA ARG A 13 23.02 11.48 11.24
C ARG A 13 22.43 10.08 11.15
N ILE A 14 22.16 9.44 12.29
CA ILE A 14 21.50 8.14 12.32
C ILE A 14 20.07 8.29 11.77
N ALA A 15 19.34 9.33 12.17
CA ALA A 15 18.00 9.58 11.64
C ALA A 15 18.01 9.81 10.12
N GLU A 16 18.94 10.64 9.62
CA GLU A 16 19.10 10.92 8.18
C GLU A 16 19.46 9.66 7.37
N GLU A 17 20.28 8.76 7.93
CA GLU A 17 20.66 7.52 7.27
C GLU A 17 19.53 6.47 7.26
N LEU A 18 18.69 6.48 8.30
CA LEU A 18 17.50 5.63 8.37
C LEU A 18 16.38 6.15 7.48
N ASP A 19 16.33 7.44 7.17
CA ASP A 19 15.22 8.02 6.42
C ASP A 19 15.24 7.61 4.94
N ILE A 20 14.05 7.60 4.34
CA ILE A 20 13.91 7.47 2.89
C ILE A 20 14.40 8.77 2.22
N PRO A 21 15.22 8.68 1.17
CA PRO A 21 15.53 9.86 0.36
C PRO A 21 14.29 10.47 -0.29
N ASP A 22 14.16 11.80 -0.30
CA ASP A 22 13.01 12.53 -0.85
C ASP A 22 12.61 12.05 -2.26
N HIS A 23 13.59 11.87 -3.15
CA HIS A 23 13.34 11.44 -4.53
C HIS A 23 12.71 10.04 -4.64
N LEU A 24 13.01 9.12 -3.70
CA LEU A 24 12.40 7.80 -3.63
C LEU A 24 10.98 7.89 -3.07
N PHE A 25 10.77 8.73 -2.05
CA PHE A 25 9.44 9.00 -1.51
C PHE A 25 8.50 9.54 -2.59
N GLU A 26 8.92 10.57 -3.32
CA GLU A 26 8.13 11.13 -4.42
C GLU A 26 7.89 10.12 -5.55
N LYS A 27 8.84 9.22 -5.81
CA LYS A 27 8.69 8.15 -6.81
C LYS A 27 7.62 7.14 -6.36
N ALA A 28 7.61 6.76 -5.08
CA ALA A 28 6.58 5.92 -4.51
C ALA A 28 5.21 6.61 -4.62
N GLU A 29 5.13 7.91 -4.31
CA GLU A 29 3.89 8.70 -4.44
C GLU A 29 3.34 8.69 -5.87
N ARG A 30 4.15 9.07 -6.85
CA ARG A 30 3.76 9.06 -8.27
C ARG A 30 3.30 7.67 -8.72
N SER A 31 3.96 6.62 -8.23
CA SER A 31 3.68 5.24 -8.61
C SER A 31 2.33 4.76 -8.08
N TYR A 32 2.01 5.00 -6.80
CA TYR A 32 0.71 4.57 -6.27
C TYR A 32 -0.44 5.44 -6.79
N GLN A 33 -0.20 6.73 -7.05
CA GLN A 33 -1.21 7.62 -7.63
C GLN A 33 -1.59 7.16 -9.04
N ALA A 34 -0.59 6.81 -9.87
CA ALA A 34 -0.85 6.25 -11.20
C ALA A 34 -1.59 4.91 -11.15
N LEU A 35 -1.27 4.04 -10.16
CA LEU A 35 -2.01 2.81 -9.92
C LEU A 35 -3.46 3.09 -9.51
N GLY A 36 -3.69 4.05 -8.63
CA GLY A 36 -5.02 4.45 -8.19
C GLY A 36 -5.88 5.03 -9.31
N GLU A 37 -5.30 5.92 -10.13
CA GLU A 37 -5.94 6.46 -11.32
C GLU A 37 -6.30 5.34 -12.31
N TYR A 38 -5.37 4.41 -12.55
CA TYR A 38 -5.64 3.25 -13.41
C TYR A 38 -6.83 2.43 -12.90
N ILE A 39 -6.85 2.08 -11.60
CA ILE A 39 -7.95 1.30 -11.03
C ILE A 39 -9.28 2.05 -11.15
N ASN A 40 -9.30 3.34 -10.80
CA ASN A 40 -10.51 4.13 -10.83
C ASN A 40 -11.07 4.30 -12.26
N ASN A 41 -10.20 4.45 -13.26
CA ASN A 41 -10.61 4.58 -14.67
C ASN A 41 -11.15 3.27 -15.27
N HIS A 42 -10.84 2.12 -14.67
CA HIS A 42 -11.27 0.80 -15.13
C HIS A 42 -12.31 0.14 -14.20
N CYS A 43 -12.69 0.79 -13.10
CA CYS A 43 -13.80 0.33 -12.28
C CYS A 43 -15.14 0.90 -12.77
N ASP A 44 -16.20 0.11 -12.63
CA ASP A 44 -17.60 0.53 -12.69
C ASP A 44 -18.07 1.26 -11.41
N CYS A 45 -17.12 1.63 -10.54
CA CYS A 45 -17.29 2.11 -9.19
C CYS A 45 -16.32 3.26 -8.90
N SER A 46 -16.55 4.01 -7.82
CA SER A 46 -15.61 5.05 -7.40
C SER A 46 -14.55 4.45 -6.46
N VAL A 47 -13.28 4.63 -6.80
CA VAL A 47 -12.14 4.09 -6.05
C VAL A 47 -11.22 5.22 -5.61
N ALA A 48 -10.97 5.31 -4.30
CA ALA A 48 -9.91 6.15 -3.74
C ALA A 48 -8.73 5.28 -3.31
N VAL A 49 -7.51 5.71 -3.64
CA VAL A 49 -6.28 5.01 -3.25
C VAL A 49 -5.40 5.94 -2.43
N TYR A 50 -4.98 5.46 -1.26
CA TYR A 50 -4.15 6.22 -0.33
C TYR A 50 -3.23 5.30 0.47
N THR A 51 -2.14 5.87 0.96
CA THR A 51 -1.16 5.14 1.77
C THR A 51 -1.69 4.85 3.18
N GLN A 52 -1.23 3.76 3.75
CA GLN A 52 -1.33 3.42 5.16
C GLN A 52 0.09 3.12 5.69
N GLY A 53 0.20 2.61 6.91
CA GLY A 53 1.49 2.17 7.45
C GLY A 53 2.53 3.30 7.55
N SER A 54 3.78 2.92 7.30
CA SER A 54 4.96 3.76 7.50
C SER A 54 4.97 5.00 6.60
N PHE A 55 4.58 4.86 5.33
CA PHE A 55 4.51 5.97 4.38
C PHE A 55 3.50 7.04 4.80
N ARG A 56 2.32 6.63 5.28
CA ARG A 56 1.32 7.58 5.80
C ARG A 56 1.81 8.33 7.03
N LEU A 57 2.60 7.69 7.87
CA LEU A 57 3.11 8.26 9.13
C LEU A 57 4.40 9.07 8.96
N GLY A 58 5.05 9.01 7.78
CA GLY A 58 6.37 9.59 7.59
C GLY A 58 7.45 8.88 8.42
N THR A 59 7.27 7.58 8.67
CA THR A 59 8.19 6.75 9.46
C THR A 59 8.74 5.58 8.63
N VAL A 60 8.73 5.72 7.31
CA VAL A 60 9.38 4.74 6.42
C VAL A 60 10.88 4.82 6.66
N ILE A 61 11.51 3.66 6.75
CA ILE A 61 12.96 3.56 6.95
C ILE A 61 13.59 2.88 5.74
N ARG A 62 14.84 3.24 5.45
CA ARG A 62 15.66 2.60 4.45
C ARG A 62 15.81 1.10 4.77
N PRO A 63 15.67 0.21 3.77
CA PRO A 63 15.94 -1.20 3.96
C PRO A 63 17.39 -1.45 4.40
N LEU A 64 17.62 -2.53 5.14
CA LEU A 64 18.95 -2.80 5.73
C LEU A 64 19.94 -3.38 4.72
N SER A 65 19.42 -4.02 3.66
CA SER A 65 20.21 -4.58 2.58
C SER A 65 19.60 -4.21 1.23
N ASP A 66 20.41 -4.27 0.18
CA ASP A 66 19.96 -4.06 -1.21
C ASP A 66 19.04 -5.20 -1.73
N GLU A 67 18.79 -6.22 -0.91
CA GLU A 67 17.81 -7.28 -1.20
C GLU A 67 16.44 -6.98 -0.59
N ASP A 68 16.36 -6.02 0.35
CA ASP A 68 15.13 -5.63 1.02
C ASP A 68 14.44 -4.48 0.26
N GLU A 69 13.10 -4.48 0.30
CA GLU A 69 12.28 -3.52 -0.43
C GLU A 69 11.58 -2.54 0.52
N TYR A 70 11.30 -1.33 0.03
CA TYR A 70 10.37 -0.42 0.71
C TYR A 70 8.94 -0.96 0.62
N ASP A 71 8.28 -1.06 1.77
CA ASP A 71 6.88 -1.50 1.85
C ASP A 71 5.92 -0.33 1.71
N LEU A 72 5.10 -0.35 0.66
CA LEU A 72 4.06 0.63 0.39
C LEU A 72 2.68 0.02 0.64
N ASP A 73 2.18 0.17 1.87
CA ASP A 73 0.82 -0.21 2.24
C ASP A 73 -0.20 0.74 1.60
N LEU A 74 -1.08 0.21 0.76
CA LEU A 74 -2.14 0.98 0.09
C LEU A 74 -3.52 0.46 0.49
N VAL A 75 -4.44 1.39 0.72
CA VAL A 75 -5.87 1.10 0.80
C VAL A 75 -6.51 1.47 -0.54
N THR A 76 -7.31 0.55 -1.09
CA THR A 76 -8.18 0.80 -2.25
C THR A 76 -9.62 0.83 -1.76
N GLU A 77 -10.10 2.02 -1.42
CA GLU A 77 -11.43 2.23 -0.87
C GLU A 77 -12.46 2.34 -1.99
N VAL A 78 -13.34 1.34 -2.07
CA VAL A 78 -14.40 1.24 -3.07
C VAL A 78 -15.71 1.75 -2.52
N THR A 79 -16.31 2.69 -3.23
CA THR A 79 -17.60 3.31 -2.91
C THR A 79 -18.60 3.11 -4.04
N GLY A 80 -19.89 3.24 -3.74
CA GLY A 80 -20.97 3.03 -4.72
C GLY A 80 -21.39 1.57 -4.93
N VAL A 81 -20.81 0.62 -4.17
CA VAL A 81 -21.15 -0.82 -4.26
C VAL A 81 -21.52 -1.38 -2.88
N PRO A 82 -22.71 -1.05 -2.33
CA PRO A 82 -23.06 -1.33 -0.93
C PRO A 82 -23.21 -2.82 -0.60
N LEU A 83 -23.63 -3.64 -1.57
CA LEU A 83 -23.87 -5.09 -1.42
C LEU A 83 -22.78 -5.90 -2.14
N ILE A 84 -21.53 -5.78 -1.67
CA ILE A 84 -20.40 -6.55 -2.20
C ILE A 84 -19.85 -7.50 -1.14
N SER A 85 -19.62 -8.75 -1.54
CA SER A 85 -18.95 -9.73 -0.67
C SER A 85 -17.46 -9.43 -0.55
N PRO A 86 -16.77 -9.86 0.53
CA PRO A 86 -15.33 -9.64 0.66
C PRO A 86 -14.53 -10.33 -0.45
N LYS A 87 -15.01 -11.46 -0.97
CA LYS A 87 -14.39 -12.16 -2.11
C LYS A 87 -14.52 -11.34 -3.39
N ASP A 88 -15.71 -10.84 -3.67
CA ASP A 88 -15.99 -10.09 -4.90
C ASP A 88 -15.28 -8.74 -4.89
N LEU A 89 -15.19 -8.08 -3.72
CA LEU A 89 -14.43 -6.84 -3.59
C LEU A 89 -12.94 -7.09 -3.84
N LYS A 90 -12.38 -8.16 -3.25
CA LYS A 90 -10.97 -8.48 -3.46
C LYS A 90 -10.69 -8.77 -4.93
N HIS A 91 -11.48 -9.63 -5.56
CA HIS A 91 -11.29 -9.98 -6.98
C HIS A 91 -11.60 -8.82 -7.92
N LYS A 92 -12.58 -7.96 -7.65
CA LYS A 92 -12.84 -6.76 -8.47
C LYS A 92 -11.58 -5.92 -8.66
N ILE A 93 -10.84 -5.65 -7.60
CA ILE A 93 -9.56 -4.92 -7.68
C ILE A 93 -8.48 -5.76 -8.38
N GLY A 94 -8.38 -7.05 -8.04
CA GLY A 94 -7.39 -7.95 -8.64
C GLY A 94 -7.57 -8.13 -10.15
N ASP A 95 -8.80 -8.25 -10.63
CA ASP A 95 -9.14 -8.48 -12.03
C ASP A 95 -8.80 -7.24 -12.88
N ILE A 96 -9.11 -6.03 -12.39
CA ILE A 96 -8.68 -4.77 -13.02
C ILE A 96 -7.16 -4.74 -13.20
N LEU A 97 -6.40 -5.13 -12.17
CA LEU A 97 -4.94 -5.17 -12.22
C LEU A 97 -4.39 -6.27 -13.15
N ARG A 98 -5.07 -7.41 -13.26
CA ARG A 98 -4.70 -8.50 -14.20
C ARG A 98 -4.89 -8.11 -15.66
N GLU A 99 -5.81 -7.21 -15.96
CA GLU A 99 -6.01 -6.70 -17.32
C GLU A 99 -4.94 -5.67 -17.73
N SER A 100 -4.21 -5.12 -16.75
CA SER A 100 -3.14 -4.16 -17.00
C SER A 100 -1.89 -4.84 -17.53
N LYS A 101 -1.45 -4.45 -18.75
CA LYS A 101 -0.13 -4.84 -19.27
C LYS A 101 1.03 -4.44 -18.35
N ARG A 102 0.83 -3.41 -17.52
CA ARG A 102 1.85 -2.90 -16.60
C ARG A 102 1.93 -3.72 -15.32
N TYR A 103 0.80 -4.16 -14.78
CA TYR A 103 0.74 -4.76 -13.44
C TYR A 103 0.58 -6.28 -13.46
N SER A 104 -0.02 -6.84 -14.51
CA SER A 104 -0.47 -8.24 -14.52
C SER A 104 0.62 -9.27 -14.25
N SER A 105 1.83 -9.05 -14.79
CA SER A 105 2.95 -10.00 -14.66
C SER A 105 3.61 -9.99 -13.28
N MET A 106 3.36 -8.96 -12.47
CA MET A 106 3.95 -8.76 -11.14
C MET A 106 2.93 -8.95 -10.01
N LEU A 107 1.67 -9.23 -10.35
CA LEU A 107 0.57 -9.25 -9.40
C LEU A 107 0.47 -10.61 -8.69
N GLU A 108 0.58 -10.60 -7.37
CA GLU A 108 0.38 -11.77 -6.53
C GLU A 108 -0.81 -11.58 -5.56
N GLU A 109 -1.61 -12.63 -5.37
CA GLU A 109 -2.63 -12.62 -4.33
C GLU A 109 -2.02 -12.94 -2.96
N LYS A 110 -2.14 -12.02 -2.00
CA LYS A 110 -1.81 -12.27 -0.59
C LYS A 110 -3.08 -12.32 0.26
N LYS A 111 -2.91 -12.53 1.56
CA LYS A 111 -4.02 -12.71 2.53
C LYS A 111 -5.05 -11.57 2.48
N ARG A 112 -4.61 -10.32 2.57
CA ARG A 112 -5.49 -9.13 2.60
C ARG A 112 -5.37 -8.30 1.32
N CYS A 113 -4.14 -8.12 0.84
CA CYS A 113 -3.81 -7.34 -0.33
C CYS A 113 -3.65 -8.18 -1.60
N TRP A 114 -3.52 -7.45 -2.72
CA TRP A 114 -2.74 -7.83 -3.88
C TRP A 114 -1.36 -7.20 -3.77
N ARG A 115 -0.30 -7.95 -4.00
CA ARG A 115 1.06 -7.45 -3.97
C ARG A 115 1.58 -7.25 -5.39
N ILE A 116 2.25 -6.13 -5.64
CA ILE A 116 3.05 -5.88 -6.85
C ILE A 116 4.48 -5.63 -6.40
N GLU A 117 5.43 -6.43 -6.89
CA GLU A 117 6.86 -6.25 -6.67
C GLU A 117 7.45 -5.43 -7.82
N TYR A 118 7.99 -4.24 -7.54
CA TYR A 118 8.68 -3.43 -8.54
C TYR A 118 10.19 -3.65 -8.45
N ALA A 119 10.73 -4.31 -9.47
CA ALA A 119 12.17 -4.48 -9.66
C ALA A 119 12.88 -3.23 -10.21
N ASP A 120 12.34 -2.02 -9.96
CA ASP A 120 12.98 -0.79 -10.42
C ASP A 120 14.04 -0.29 -9.42
N GLU A 121 14.78 0.78 -9.76
CA GLU A 121 15.88 1.32 -8.95
C GLU A 121 15.56 1.60 -7.48
N ALA A 122 14.27 1.73 -7.12
CA ALA A 122 13.85 2.05 -5.76
C ALA A 122 13.38 0.83 -4.97
N GLN A 123 13.27 -0.36 -5.60
CA GLN A 123 12.89 -1.62 -4.95
C GLN A 123 11.71 -1.46 -3.97
N PHE A 124 10.50 -1.27 -4.49
CA PHE A 124 9.30 -1.21 -3.65
C PHE A 124 8.35 -2.37 -3.97
N HIS A 125 7.67 -2.88 -2.95
CA HIS A 125 6.43 -3.60 -3.16
C HIS A 125 5.23 -2.77 -2.70
N MET A 126 4.13 -2.91 -3.44
CA MET A 126 2.86 -2.27 -3.13
C MET A 126 1.87 -3.30 -2.63
N ASP A 127 1.41 -3.11 -1.39
CA ASP A 127 0.36 -3.91 -0.78
C ASP A 127 -1.00 -3.25 -0.95
N ILE A 128 -1.71 -3.66 -2.00
CA ILE A 128 -2.96 -3.06 -2.45
C ILE A 128 -4.12 -3.75 -1.74
N THR A 129 -4.60 -3.18 -0.63
CA THR A 129 -5.65 -3.76 0.22
C THR A 129 -7.04 -3.24 -0.17
N PRO A 130 -7.94 -4.10 -0.69
CA PRO A 130 -9.32 -3.72 -1.00
C PRO A 130 -10.14 -3.46 0.25
N ALA A 131 -10.83 -2.32 0.25
CA ALA A 131 -11.63 -1.85 1.37
C ALA A 131 -12.94 -1.21 0.91
N LYS A 132 -13.90 -1.07 1.83
CA LYS A 132 -15.13 -0.30 1.64
C LYS A 132 -15.46 0.48 2.91
N PRO A 133 -16.16 1.63 2.83
CA PRO A 133 -16.58 2.37 4.00
C PRO A 133 -17.59 1.58 4.85
N VAL A 134 -17.65 1.92 6.14
CA VAL A 134 -18.63 1.41 7.10
C VAL A 134 -19.61 2.54 7.47
N GLY A 135 -20.81 2.49 6.90
CA GLY A 135 -21.84 3.50 7.13
C GLY A 135 -21.37 4.90 6.73
N GLU A 136 -21.68 5.90 7.56
CA GLU A 136 -21.25 7.30 7.38
C GLU A 136 -20.03 7.65 8.26
N THR A 137 -19.27 6.65 8.69
CA THR A 137 -18.08 6.85 9.54
C THR A 137 -16.80 6.95 8.70
N THR A 138 -15.69 7.33 9.33
CA THR A 138 -14.34 7.26 8.72
C THR A 138 -13.75 5.85 8.73
N SER A 139 -14.43 4.87 9.33
CA SER A 139 -13.95 3.49 9.43
C SER A 139 -14.16 2.74 8.13
N ILE A 140 -13.26 1.82 7.84
CA ILE A 140 -13.31 0.97 6.65
C ILE A 140 -13.34 -0.52 7.04
N SER A 141 -13.86 -1.34 6.13
CA SER A 141 -13.78 -2.79 6.19
C SER A 141 -12.83 -3.28 5.11
N VAL A 142 -11.71 -3.91 5.50
CA VAL A 142 -10.74 -4.49 4.57
C VAL A 142 -11.04 -5.96 4.31
N THR A 143 -10.69 -6.44 3.12
CA THR A 143 -10.82 -7.86 2.77
C THR A 143 -9.78 -8.72 3.47
N ASN A 144 -10.14 -9.95 3.83
CA ASN A 144 -9.24 -10.92 4.42
C ASN A 144 -9.58 -12.32 3.93
N ARG A 145 -8.60 -13.02 3.37
CA ARG A 145 -8.67 -14.44 3.01
C ARG A 145 -8.10 -15.30 4.13
N SER A 146 -8.85 -16.29 4.60
CA SER A 146 -8.40 -17.27 5.59
C SER A 146 -7.47 -18.30 4.95
N VAL A 147 -6.77 -19.08 5.79
CA VAL A 147 -5.95 -20.22 5.33
C VAL A 147 -6.79 -21.25 4.57
N ASN A 148 -8.08 -21.36 4.90
CA ASN A 148 -9.02 -22.28 4.25
C ASN A 148 -9.61 -21.72 2.95
N GLY A 149 -9.27 -20.48 2.57
CA GLY A 149 -9.77 -19.82 1.36
C GLY A 149 -11.08 -19.04 1.53
N ASP A 150 -11.60 -18.95 2.75
CA ASP A 150 -12.80 -18.16 3.05
C ASP A 150 -12.48 -16.67 3.08
N TYR A 151 -13.40 -15.84 2.61
CA TYR A 151 -13.24 -14.39 2.60
C TYR A 151 -14.13 -13.74 3.66
N SER A 152 -13.56 -12.80 4.41
CA SER A 152 -14.26 -12.01 5.42
C SER A 152 -13.89 -10.53 5.32
N PHE A 153 -14.73 -9.69 5.89
CA PHE A 153 -14.37 -8.30 6.18
C PHE A 153 -13.77 -8.21 7.58
N THR A 154 -12.72 -7.42 7.72
CA THR A 154 -12.17 -6.99 9.02
C THR A 154 -12.32 -5.48 9.12
N MET A 155 -12.99 -5.00 10.16
CA MET A 155 -13.12 -3.57 10.39
C MET A 155 -11.81 -3.01 10.93
N VAL A 156 -11.38 -1.88 10.38
CA VAL A 156 -10.24 -1.10 10.86
C VAL A 156 -10.70 0.36 11.05
N MET A 157 -10.24 0.97 12.14
CA MET A 157 -10.55 2.35 12.53
C MET A 157 -9.49 3.30 11.99
#